data_AF-W3ALQ5-F1
#
_entry.id   AF-W3ALQ5-F1
#
_cell.length_a   1.000
_cell.length_b   1.000
_cell.length_c   1.000
_cell.angle_alpha   90.00
_cell.angle_beta   90.00
_cell.angle_gamma   90.00
#
_symmetry.space_group_name_H-M   'P 1'
#
loop_
_entity.id
_entity.type
_entity.pdbx_description
1 polymer ?
#
loop_
_entity_poly.entity_id
_entity_poly.type
_entity_poly.pdbx_seq_one_letter_code
_entity_poly.pdbx_strand_id
1 'polypeptide(L)'
;MKLKEQEKNEYIKYLSVFDFSKYLKNKTILITGSKGIVGSGIIRWILLENQIHGCGAHIIASSRNPDSIPDYIEANDDVTFCKFGEERTIEKN
;
A
#
# COMPACT_ATOMS: atom_id res chain seq x y z
N MET A 1 0.66 9.57 -0.77
CA MET A 1 1.99 8.92 -0.74
C MET A 1 3.03 9.77 -1.45
N LYS A 2 4.25 9.83 -0.88
CA LYS A 2 5.43 10.45 -1.50
C LYS A 2 6.33 9.42 -2.16
N LEU A 3 6.56 9.57 -3.47
CA LEU A 3 7.54 8.79 -4.23
C LEU A 3 8.61 9.72 -4.83
N LYS A 4 9.84 9.20 -4.95
CA LYS A 4 10.85 9.86 -5.78
C LYS A 4 10.49 9.69 -7.26
N GLU A 5 10.81 10.67 -8.09
CA GLU A 5 10.51 10.65 -9.53
C GLU A 5 10.98 9.36 -10.23
N GLN A 6 12.22 8.93 -9.98
CA GLN A 6 12.77 7.70 -10.58
C GLN A 6 11.97 6.45 -10.19
N GLU A 7 11.55 6.36 -8.94
CA GLU A 7 10.77 5.23 -8.41
C GLU A 7 9.35 5.23 -9.00
N LYS A 8 8.71 6.40 -9.05
CA LYS A 8 7.41 6.58 -9.70
C LYS A 8 7.45 6.15 -11.17
N ASN A 9 8.49 6.54 -11.91
CA ASN A 9 8.64 6.21 -13.33
C ASN A 9 8.77 4.69 -13.55
N GLU A 10 9.51 3.98 -12.69
CA GLU A 10 9.64 2.52 -12.81
C GLU A 10 8.30 1.82 -12.53
N TYR A 11 7.55 2.27 -11.52
CA TYR A 11 6.20 1.75 -11.29
C TYR A 11 5.27 2.02 -12.46
N ILE A 12 5.23 3.25 -12.99
CA ILE A 12 4.38 3.60 -14.13
C ILE A 12 4.70 2.73 -15.36
N LYS A 13 5.98 2.49 -15.62
CA LYS A 13 6.41 1.60 -16.69
C LYS A 13 5.84 0.19 -16.50
N TYR A 14 5.95 -0.37 -15.30
CA TYR A 14 5.37 -1.69 -15.00
C TYR A 14 3.85 -1.71 -15.20
N LEU A 15 3.16 -0.69 -14.69
CA LEU A 15 1.70 -0.55 -14.77
C LEU A 15 1.17 -0.34 -16.19
N SER A 16 1.97 0.27 -17.07
CA SER A 16 1.62 0.43 -18.48
C SER A 16 1.61 -0.91 -19.25
N VAL A 17 2.33 -1.91 -18.75
CA VAL A 17 2.42 -3.25 -19.36
C VAL A 17 1.45 -4.23 -18.70
N PHE A 18 1.21 -4.08 -17.40
CA PHE A 18 0.39 -4.99 -16.62
C PHE A 18 -0.74 -4.26 -15.91
N ASP A 19 -1.96 -4.41 -16.41
CA ASP A 19 -3.16 -3.86 -15.79
C ASP A 19 -3.67 -4.80 -14.67
N PHE A 20 -3.48 -4.37 -13.42
CA PHE A 20 -4.01 -5.04 -12.23
C PHE A 20 -5.23 -4.33 -11.63
N SER A 21 -5.69 -3.22 -12.23
CA SER A 21 -6.69 -2.33 -11.63
C SER A 21 -7.99 -3.05 -11.26
N LYS A 22 -8.47 -3.93 -12.15
CA LYS A 22 -9.67 -4.76 -11.94
C LYS A 22 -9.54 -5.70 -10.73
N TYR A 23 -8.35 -6.23 -10.48
CA TYR A 23 -8.12 -7.18 -9.39
C TYR A 23 -7.95 -6.47 -8.05
N LEU A 24 -7.49 -5.23 -8.06
CA LEU A 24 -7.33 -4.38 -6.88
C LEU A 24 -8.62 -3.65 -6.49
N LYS A 25 -9.57 -3.49 -7.43
CA LYS A 25 -10.78 -2.68 -7.23
C LYS A 25 -11.51 -3.04 -5.92
N ASN A 26 -11.58 -2.05 -5.02
CA ASN A 26 -12.25 -2.11 -3.71
C ASN A 26 -11.84 -3.31 -2.84
N LYS A 27 -10.64 -3.87 -3.04
CA LYS A 27 -10.11 -4.97 -2.21
C LYS A 27 -9.47 -4.44 -0.93
N THR A 28 -9.47 -5.27 0.09
CA THR A 28 -8.65 -5.07 1.29
C THR A 28 -7.53 -6.09 1.30
N ILE A 29 -6.28 -5.65 1.44
CA ILE A 29 -5.09 -6.49 1.28
C ILE A 29 -4.27 -6.41 2.57
N LEU A 30 -4.04 -7.58 3.20
CA LEU A 30 -3.13 -7.70 4.34
C LEU A 30 -1.70 -7.88 3.84
N ILE A 31 -0.79 -7.01 4.29
CA ILE A 31 0.64 -7.10 4.01
C ILE A 31 1.38 -7.32 5.33
N THR A 32 1.85 -8.54 5.55
CA THR A 32 2.75 -8.87 6.66
C THR A 32 4.19 -8.45 6.34
N GLY A 33 4.96 -8.03 7.33
CA GLY A 33 6.32 -7.54 7.07
C GLY A 33 6.31 -6.24 6.26
N SER A 34 5.27 -5.42 6.45
CA SER A 34 4.97 -4.21 5.67
C SER A 34 6.09 -3.16 5.64
N LYS A 35 7.02 -3.21 6.59
CA LYS A 35 8.15 -2.27 6.70
C LYS A 35 9.46 -2.80 6.08
N GLY A 36 9.47 -4.03 5.61
CA GLY A 36 10.61 -4.57 4.86
C GLY A 36 10.69 -3.99 3.45
N ILE A 37 11.79 -4.28 2.75
CA ILE A 37 12.02 -3.81 1.37
C ILE A 37 10.86 -4.22 0.46
N VAL A 38 10.49 -5.50 0.48
CA VAL A 38 9.41 -6.03 -0.37
C VAL A 38 8.04 -5.49 0.04
N GLY A 39 7.72 -5.54 1.35
CA GLY A 39 6.42 -5.08 1.85
C GLY A 39 6.18 -3.60 1.55
N SER A 40 7.17 -2.75 1.78
CA SER A 40 7.07 -1.31 1.47
C SER A 40 6.96 -1.05 -0.03
N GLY A 41 7.67 -1.82 -0.87
CA GLY A 41 7.53 -1.74 -2.33
C GLY A 41 6.14 -2.12 -2.83
N ILE A 42 5.52 -3.16 -2.25
CA ILE A 42 4.15 -3.57 -2.60
C ILE A 42 3.14 -2.51 -2.15
N ILE A 43 3.30 -1.94 -0.95
CA ILE A 43 2.44 -0.86 -0.46
C ILE A 43 2.47 0.33 -1.42
N ARG A 44 3.69 0.77 -1.77
CA ARG A 44 3.87 1.90 -2.70
C ARG A 44 3.22 1.67 -4.04
N TRP A 45 3.38 0.46 -4.58
CA TRP A 45 2.77 0.06 -5.84
C TRP A 45 1.23 0.11 -5.77
N ILE A 46 0.60 -0.48 -4.74
CA ILE A 46 -0.86 -0.47 -4.59
C ILE A 46 -1.40 0.95 -4.39
N LEU A 47 -0.73 1.77 -3.58
CA LEU A 47 -1.13 3.16 -3.37
C LEU A 47 -1.00 3.98 -4.66
N LEU A 48 0.02 3.74 -5.49
CA LEU A 48 0.14 4.38 -6.79
C LEU A 48 -0.96 3.92 -7.76
N GLU A 49 -1.28 2.63 -7.77
CA GLU A 49 -2.42 2.08 -8.52
C GLU A 49 -3.74 2.76 -8.13
N ASN A 50 -3.97 2.99 -6.83
CA ASN A 50 -5.12 3.76 -6.37
C ASN A 50 -5.12 5.19 -6.93
N GLN A 51 -3.98 5.86 -6.96
CA GLN A 51 -3.86 7.24 -7.45
C GLN A 51 -4.10 7.34 -8.96
N ILE A 52 -3.58 6.41 -9.75
CA ILE A 52 -3.64 6.47 -11.23
C ILE A 52 -4.98 5.92 -11.74
N HIS A 53 -5.44 4.78 -11.22
CA HIS A 53 -6.59 4.05 -11.76
C HIS A 53 -7.84 4.12 -10.87
N GLY A 54 -7.77 4.77 -9.70
CA GLY A 54 -8.92 4.89 -8.81
C GLY A 54 -9.39 3.55 -8.25
N CYS A 55 -8.46 2.63 -7.99
CA CYS A 55 -8.78 1.27 -7.56
C CYS A 55 -9.52 1.21 -6.21
N GLY A 56 -9.22 2.11 -5.28
CA GLY A 56 -9.83 2.10 -3.94
C GLY A 56 -9.46 0.86 -3.12
N ALA A 57 -8.26 0.32 -3.37
CA ALA A 57 -7.72 -0.79 -2.60
C ALA A 57 -7.26 -0.30 -1.22
N HIS A 58 -7.75 -0.92 -0.16
CA HIS A 58 -7.31 -0.66 1.21
C HIS A 58 -6.19 -1.60 1.60
N ILE A 59 -5.18 -1.10 2.30
CA ILE A 59 -4.07 -1.90 2.80
C ILE A 59 -4.14 -2.01 4.32
N ILE A 60 -4.00 -3.23 4.85
CA ILE A 60 -3.71 -3.48 6.26
C ILE A 60 -2.22 -3.84 6.35
N ALA A 61 -1.42 -2.95 6.91
CA ALA A 61 0.04 -3.07 6.99
C ALA A 61 0.46 -3.60 8.37
N SER A 62 0.67 -4.92 8.48
CA SER A 62 1.08 -5.58 9.73
C SER A 62 2.59 -5.46 9.97
N SER A 63 2.95 -4.93 11.14
CA SER A 63 4.33 -4.75 11.58
C SER A 63 4.49 -4.91 13.09
N ARG A 64 5.72 -5.12 13.55
CA ARG A 64 6.05 -5.18 14.99
C ARG A 64 5.86 -3.83 15.70
N ASN A 65 6.05 -2.73 14.97
CA ASN A 65 6.03 -1.37 15.52
C ASN A 65 5.03 -0.49 14.76
N PRO A 66 3.71 -0.69 14.86
CA PRO A 66 2.72 -0.03 14.00
C PRO A 66 2.79 1.50 14.02
N ASP A 67 3.06 2.11 15.18
CA ASP A 67 3.04 3.56 15.39
C ASP A 67 4.12 4.33 14.62
N SER A 68 5.19 3.65 14.20
CA SER A 68 6.26 4.25 13.40
C SER A 68 5.86 4.32 11.92
N ILE A 69 4.96 5.25 11.57
CA ILE A 69 4.49 5.39 10.19
C ILE A 69 5.67 5.79 9.28
N PRO A 70 5.90 5.07 8.15
CA PRO A 70 6.96 5.44 7.23
C PRO A 70 6.72 6.81 6.57
N ASP A 71 7.78 7.61 6.38
CA ASP A 71 7.70 8.99 5.85
C ASP A 71 7.09 9.12 4.44
N TYR A 72 7.01 8.01 3.70
CA TYR A 72 6.42 7.98 2.37
C TYR A 72 4.88 7.90 2.39
N ILE A 73 4.28 7.58 3.54
CA ILE A 73 2.83 7.53 3.73
C ILE A 73 2.31 8.94 4.04
N GLU A 74 1.18 9.30 3.45
CA GLU A 74 0.45 10.53 3.70
C GLU A 74 -0.90 10.24 4.37
N ALA A 75 -1.49 11.25 5.01
CA ALA A 75 -2.69 11.08 5.84
C ALA A 75 -3.93 10.59 5.07
N ASN A 76 -3.97 10.77 3.76
CA ASN A 76 -5.05 10.37 2.88
C ASN A 76 -4.76 9.07 2.11
N ASP A 77 -3.63 8.40 2.37
CA ASP A 77 -3.36 7.10 1.77
C ASP A 77 -4.26 6.03 2.39
N ASP A 78 -4.75 5.12 1.56
CA ASP A 78 -5.70 4.07 1.95
C ASP A 78 -4.98 2.89 2.61
N VAL A 79 -4.35 3.15 3.76
CA VAL A 79 -3.53 2.20 4.52
C VAL A 79 -3.75 2.33 6.03
N THR A 80 -3.99 1.21 6.70
CA THR A 80 -4.06 1.08 8.15
C THR A 80 -2.87 0.28 8.65
N PHE A 81 -2.07 0.84 9.56
CA PHE A 81 -1.01 0.09 10.22
C PHE A 81 -1.55 -0.63 11.45
N CYS A 82 -1.20 -1.91 11.60
CA CYS A 82 -1.59 -2.71 12.75
C CYS A 82 -0.41 -3.46 13.33
N LYS A 83 -0.52 -3.83 14.60
CA LYS A 83 0.48 -4.63 15.28
C LYS A 83 0.39 -6.07 14.80
N PHE A 84 1.56 -6.70 14.65
CA PHE A 84 1.64 -8.11 14.32
C PHE A 84 0.91 -8.97 15.35
N GLY A 85 0.04 -9.86 14.88
CA GLY A 85 -0.81 -10.73 15.70
C GLY A 85 -2.16 -10.11 16.09
N GLU A 86 -2.39 -8.84 15.75
CA GLU A 86 -3.62 -8.10 16.03
C GLU A 86 -4.40 -7.78 14.74
N GLU A 87 -4.09 -8.44 13.62
CA GLU A 87 -4.71 -8.14 12.31
C GLU A 87 -6.23 -8.33 12.30
N ARG A 88 -6.75 -9.23 13.14
CA ARG A 88 -8.17 -9.58 13.20
C ARG A 88 -9.05 -8.51 13.84
N THR A 89 -8.46 -7.55 14.56
CA THR A 89 -9.22 -6.49 15.26
C THR A 89 -9.39 -5.24 14.39
N ILE A 90 -8.83 -5.22 13.18
CA ILE A 90 -8.89 -4.09 12.27
C ILE A 90 -10.22 -4.13 11.50
N GLU A 91 -11.10 -3.19 11.81
CA GLU A 91 -12.30 -2.90 11.03
C GLU A 91 -11.99 -1.84 9.97
N LYS A 92 -12.54 -2.04 8.76
CA LYS A 92 -12.45 -1.03 7.71
C LYS A 92 -13.43 0.10 8.06
N ASN A 93 -12.90 1.28 8.38
CA ASN A 93 -13.71 2.49 8.53
C ASN A 93 -14.33 2.91 7.19
#